data_AF-A0A165TL36-F1
#
_entry.id   AF-A0A165TL36-F1
#
_cell.length_a   1.000
_cell.length_b   1.000
_cell.length_c   1.000
_cell.angle_alpha   90.00
_cell.angle_beta   90.00
_cell.angle_gamma   90.00
#
_symmetry.space_group_name_H-M   'P 1'
#
loop_
_entity.id
_entity.type
_entity.pdbx_description
1 polymer ?
#
loop_
_entity_poly.entity_id
_entity_poly.type
_entity_poly.pdbx_seq_one_letter_code
_entity_poly.pdbx_strand_id
1 'polypeptide(L)'
;MSHSVYVFDAYGTLFDVHAAARKHMGAVGPEGKKLSSIWREKQLEYSWVRSLMGQYVDFWELTVQALDTAFALVPEANRSARDELLAAYWELDCYPEVPQLLKDLRERGSKLAILSNAPMKMMDGALKNAGITDSFDEVFSVDPVQTYKPHPDVYDLVTTHFRMYPEAISFQSSNRWDIAGATKYGMRTVWINRSQMPDEYTDLAPSAVLKDLSGLPALG
;
A
#
# COMPACT_ATOMS: atom_id res chain seq x y z
N MET A 1 23.20 -7.39 -8.82
CA MET A 1 23.35 -8.01 -7.49
C MET A 1 21.93 -8.19 -7.00
N SER A 2 21.45 -9.43 -6.97
CA SER A 2 20.09 -9.74 -6.55
C SER A 2 19.91 -9.39 -5.07
N HIS A 3 18.85 -8.65 -4.74
CA HIS A 3 18.57 -8.28 -3.35
C HIS A 3 18.12 -9.51 -2.58
N SER A 4 18.50 -9.59 -1.30
CA SER A 4 18.14 -10.71 -0.42
C SER A 4 16.71 -10.60 0.11
N VAL A 5 16.16 -9.37 0.18
CA VAL A 5 14.84 -9.07 0.73
C VAL A 5 14.08 -8.13 -0.22
N TYR A 6 12.85 -8.50 -0.56
CA TYR A 6 11.89 -7.66 -1.30
C TYR A 6 10.74 -7.30 -0.37
N VAL A 7 10.46 -6.02 -0.25
CA VAL A 7 9.44 -5.46 0.64
C VAL A 7 8.42 -4.72 -0.19
N PHE A 8 7.18 -5.14 -0.06
CA PHE A 8 6.08 -4.60 -0.83
C PHE A 8 5.20 -3.71 0.06
N ASP A 9 4.87 -2.53 -0.44
CA ASP A 9 3.65 -1.87 0.00
C ASP A 9 2.43 -2.75 -0.31
N ALA A 10 1.36 -2.61 0.48
CA ALA A 10 0.16 -3.43 0.31
C ALA A 10 -0.86 -2.74 -0.62
N TYR A 11 -1.50 -1.67 -0.13
CA TYR A 11 -2.69 -1.07 -0.74
C TYR A 11 -2.34 -0.19 -1.94
N GLY A 12 -2.72 -0.66 -3.13
CA GLY A 12 -2.40 -0.03 -4.42
C GLY A 12 -1.17 -0.63 -5.09
N THR A 13 -0.43 -1.52 -4.41
CA THR A 13 0.81 -2.13 -4.92
C THR A 13 0.64 -3.63 -5.14
N LEU A 14 0.31 -4.38 -4.08
CA LEU A 14 -0.07 -5.79 -4.17
C LEU A 14 -1.57 -5.94 -4.41
N PHE A 15 -2.38 -5.14 -3.73
CA PHE A 15 -3.84 -5.21 -3.76
C PHE A 15 -4.44 -4.08 -4.59
N ASP A 16 -5.40 -4.42 -5.47
CA ASP A 16 -6.11 -3.44 -6.30
C ASP A 16 -7.28 -2.81 -5.53
N VAL A 17 -6.96 -1.78 -4.73
CA VAL A 17 -7.96 -0.97 -4.01
C VAL A 17 -8.97 -0.32 -4.95
N HIS A 18 -8.56 -0.01 -6.18
CA HIS A 18 -9.45 0.59 -7.16
C HIS A 18 -10.42 -0.44 -7.73
N ALA A 19 -10.03 -1.71 -7.90
CA ALA A 19 -10.94 -2.78 -8.33
C ALA A 19 -12.05 -3.01 -7.30
N ALA A 20 -11.68 -3.12 -6.03
CA ALA A 20 -12.66 -3.32 -4.96
C ALA A 20 -13.63 -2.15 -4.88
N ALA A 21 -13.12 -0.93 -4.93
CA ALA A 21 -13.96 0.26 -4.99
C ALA A 21 -14.89 0.23 -6.22
N ARG A 22 -14.36 -0.07 -7.43
CA ARG A 22 -15.13 -0.16 -8.69
C ARG A 22 -16.27 -1.17 -8.62
N LYS A 23 -16.12 -2.33 -7.95
CA LYS A 23 -17.18 -3.34 -7.80
C LYS A 23 -18.43 -2.76 -7.12
N HIS A 24 -18.25 -1.84 -6.16
CA HIS A 24 -19.35 -1.24 -5.40
C HIS A 24 -19.74 0.17 -5.88
N MET A 25 -18.98 0.79 -6.80
CA MET A 25 -19.31 2.13 -7.30
C MET A 25 -20.67 2.23 -7.99
N GLY A 26 -21.19 1.12 -8.55
CA GLY A 26 -22.55 1.10 -9.09
C GLY A 26 -23.62 1.41 -8.03
N ALA A 27 -23.42 0.96 -6.79
CA ALA A 27 -24.34 1.21 -5.67
C ALA A 27 -24.26 2.66 -5.16
N VAL A 28 -23.13 3.35 -5.37
CA VAL A 28 -22.90 4.75 -4.98
C VAL A 28 -23.61 5.72 -5.92
N GLY A 29 -23.80 5.34 -7.19
CA GLY A 29 -24.39 6.18 -8.22
C GLY A 29 -23.35 6.96 -9.05
N PRO A 30 -23.77 7.98 -9.84
CA PRO A 30 -22.92 8.67 -10.80
C PRO A 30 -21.65 9.28 -10.19
N GLU A 31 -21.72 9.68 -8.91
CA GLU A 31 -20.63 10.32 -8.18
C GLU A 31 -19.60 9.33 -7.60
N GLY A 32 -19.73 8.02 -7.84
CA GLY A 32 -18.86 7.00 -7.24
C GLY A 32 -17.36 7.28 -7.43
N LYS A 33 -16.94 7.69 -8.64
CA LYS A 33 -15.53 8.03 -8.91
C LYS A 33 -15.04 9.21 -8.06
N LYS A 34 -15.87 10.25 -7.92
CA LYS A 34 -15.56 11.44 -7.13
C LYS A 34 -15.45 11.08 -5.65
N LEU A 35 -16.42 10.34 -5.12
CA LEU A 35 -16.42 9.84 -3.75
C LEU A 35 -15.17 8.98 -3.47
N SER A 36 -14.85 8.03 -4.35
CA SER A 36 -13.66 7.17 -4.21
C SER A 36 -12.35 7.95 -4.17
N SER A 37 -12.24 9.02 -4.96
CA SER A 37 -11.04 9.84 -5.02
C SER A 37 -10.87 10.64 -3.73
N ILE A 38 -11.94 11.33 -3.28
CA ILE A 38 -11.95 12.08 -2.02
C ILE A 38 -11.69 11.16 -0.83
N TRP A 39 -12.28 9.96 -0.82
CA TRP A 39 -12.06 8.99 0.25
C TRP A 39 -10.59 8.61 0.37
N ARG A 40 -9.94 8.25 -0.75
CA ARG A 40 -8.51 7.90 -0.73
C ARG A 40 -7.62 9.08 -0.35
N GLU A 41 -7.93 10.27 -0.85
CA GLU A 41 -7.21 11.50 -0.51
C GLU A 41 -7.29 11.77 1.00
N LYS A 42 -8.50 11.76 1.57
CA LYS A 42 -8.69 11.99 3.01
C LYS A 42 -8.08 10.91 3.89
N GLN A 43 -8.15 9.65 3.49
CA GLN A 43 -7.52 8.55 4.23
C GLN A 43 -5.99 8.77 4.35
N LEU A 44 -5.33 9.15 3.25
CA LEU A 44 -3.90 9.44 3.25
C LEU A 44 -3.57 10.75 3.99
N GLU A 45 -4.32 11.82 3.73
CA GLU A 45 -4.19 13.10 4.45
C GLU A 45 -4.25 12.90 5.97
N TYR A 46 -5.25 12.15 6.46
CA TYR A 46 -5.41 11.88 7.88
C TYR A 46 -4.21 11.11 8.45
N SER A 47 -3.67 10.16 7.70
CA SER A 47 -2.47 9.41 8.12
C SER A 47 -1.26 10.33 8.27
N TRP A 48 -1.03 11.24 7.32
CA TRP A 48 0.09 12.18 7.38
C TRP A 48 -0.08 13.23 8.48
N VAL A 49 -1.24 13.88 8.54
CA VAL A 49 -1.52 14.95 9.51
C VAL A 49 -1.49 14.41 10.94
N ARG A 50 -2.08 13.23 11.21
CA ARG A 50 -2.02 12.62 12.54
C ARG A 50 -0.61 12.21 12.95
N SER A 51 0.21 11.73 12.01
CA SER A 51 1.62 11.42 12.29
C SER A 51 2.38 12.69 12.68
N LEU A 52 2.20 13.78 11.92
CA LEU A 52 2.83 15.07 12.21
C LEU A 52 2.39 15.66 13.55
N MET A 53 1.16 15.39 13.99
CA MET A 53 0.63 15.84 15.26
C MET A 53 0.93 14.90 16.44
N GLY A 54 1.50 13.71 16.20
CA GLY A 54 1.67 12.70 17.24
C GLY A 54 0.34 12.21 17.83
N GLN A 55 -0.71 12.11 17.00
CA GLN A 55 -2.07 11.74 17.41
C GLN A 55 -2.53 10.48 16.69
N TYR A 56 -1.81 9.38 16.91
CA TYR A 56 -2.07 8.09 16.28
C TYR A 56 -3.47 7.57 16.58
N VAL A 57 -4.10 7.07 15.53
CA VAL A 57 -5.32 6.28 15.52
C VAL A 57 -5.14 5.29 14.38
N ASP A 58 -5.58 4.04 14.52
CA ASP A 58 -5.31 3.01 13.51
C ASP A 58 -5.91 3.33 12.13
N PHE A 59 -5.37 2.66 11.11
CA PHE A 59 -5.68 3.01 9.72
C PHE A 59 -7.10 2.61 9.32
N TRP A 60 -7.71 1.64 10.02
CA TRP A 60 -9.09 1.26 9.75
C TRP A 60 -10.04 2.36 10.21
N GLU A 61 -9.82 2.90 11.40
CA GLU A 61 -10.59 4.03 11.90
C GLU A 61 -10.40 5.27 10.99
N LEU A 62 -9.19 5.53 10.48
CA LEU A 62 -8.98 6.58 9.46
C LEU A 62 -9.75 6.31 8.17
N THR A 63 -9.83 5.05 7.75
CA THR A 63 -10.58 4.62 6.57
C THR A 63 -12.06 4.91 6.73
N VAL A 64 -12.63 4.62 7.90
CA VAL A 64 -14.03 4.90 8.23
C VAL A 64 -14.30 6.41 8.26
N GLN A 65 -13.48 7.18 8.99
CA GLN A 65 -13.62 8.63 9.09
C GLN A 65 -13.51 9.33 7.73
N ALA A 66 -12.58 8.88 6.88
CA ALA A 66 -12.40 9.42 5.54
C ALA A 66 -13.60 9.12 4.63
N LEU A 67 -14.22 7.93 4.76
CA LEU A 67 -15.43 7.60 3.99
C LEU A 67 -16.62 8.46 4.42
N ASP A 68 -16.83 8.62 5.73
CA ASP A 68 -17.89 9.47 6.26
C ASP A 68 -17.71 10.94 5.81
N THR A 69 -16.47 11.42 5.77
CA THR A 69 -16.13 12.74 5.22
C THR A 69 -16.43 12.81 3.72
N ALA A 70 -16.08 11.78 2.95
CA ALA A 70 -16.33 11.74 1.51
C ALA A 70 -17.83 11.80 1.20
N PHE A 71 -18.68 11.08 1.94
CA PHE A 71 -20.15 11.19 1.81
C PHE A 71 -20.68 12.58 2.19
N ALA A 72 -20.09 13.23 3.19
CA ALA A 72 -20.48 14.60 3.54
C ALA A 72 -20.11 15.63 2.45
N LEU A 73 -19.00 15.42 1.75
CA LEU A 73 -18.54 16.28 0.64
C LEU A 73 -19.21 15.96 -0.70
N VAL A 74 -19.87 14.81 -0.82
CA VAL A 74 -20.58 14.33 -2.01
C VAL A 74 -21.99 13.87 -1.60
N PRO A 75 -22.87 14.81 -1.20
CA PRO A 75 -24.19 14.46 -0.67
C PRO A 75 -25.11 13.79 -1.69
N GLU A 76 -24.80 13.88 -2.99
CA GLU A 76 -25.52 13.19 -4.06
C GLU A 76 -25.19 11.70 -4.15
N ALA A 77 -24.10 11.26 -3.53
CA ALA A 77 -23.73 9.84 -3.49
C ALA A 77 -24.67 9.06 -2.58
N ASN A 78 -25.04 7.85 -3.00
CA ASN A 78 -25.91 6.99 -2.22
C ASN A 78 -25.21 6.47 -0.96
N ARG A 79 -25.54 7.08 0.19
CA ARG A 79 -24.97 6.72 1.49
C ARG A 79 -25.32 5.29 1.95
N SER A 80 -26.35 4.65 1.39
CA SER A 80 -26.67 3.25 1.74
C SER A 80 -25.55 2.28 1.33
N ALA A 81 -24.69 2.66 0.38
CA ALA A 81 -23.55 1.86 -0.06
C ALA A 81 -22.36 1.87 0.92
N ARG A 82 -22.43 2.65 2.02
CA ARG A 82 -21.32 2.86 2.95
C ARG A 82 -20.74 1.54 3.49
N ASP A 83 -21.60 0.65 3.99
CA ASP A 83 -21.12 -0.58 4.64
C ASP A 83 -20.56 -1.57 3.62
N GLU A 84 -21.12 -1.61 2.39
CA GLU A 84 -20.56 -2.38 1.28
C GLU A 84 -19.18 -1.87 0.86
N LEU A 85 -18.99 -0.55 0.79
CA LEU A 85 -17.68 0.04 0.49
C LEU A 85 -16.64 -0.28 1.57
N LEU A 86 -17.02 -0.25 2.85
CA LEU A 86 -16.14 -0.64 3.95
C LEU A 86 -15.81 -2.14 3.88
N ALA A 87 -16.80 -3.00 3.61
CA ALA A 87 -16.58 -4.43 3.43
C ALA A 87 -15.57 -4.72 2.31
N ALA A 88 -15.61 -3.96 1.22
CA ALA A 88 -14.70 -4.11 0.08
C ALA A 88 -13.21 -3.98 0.45
N TYR A 89 -12.86 -3.25 1.52
CA TYR A 89 -11.47 -3.15 1.99
C TYR A 89 -10.93 -4.44 2.65
N TRP A 90 -11.82 -5.35 3.04
CA TRP A 90 -11.47 -6.66 3.62
C TRP A 90 -11.33 -7.76 2.57
N GLU A 91 -11.95 -7.57 1.40
CA GLU A 91 -12.06 -8.57 0.32
C GLU A 91 -11.26 -8.13 -0.93
N LEU A 92 -10.05 -7.62 -0.70
CA LEU A 92 -9.20 -7.17 -1.80
C LEU A 92 -8.61 -8.35 -2.56
N ASP A 93 -8.70 -8.28 -3.88
CA ASP A 93 -7.94 -9.14 -4.79
C ASP A 93 -6.53 -8.55 -4.97
N CYS A 94 -5.53 -9.42 -5.14
CA CYS A 94 -4.22 -8.99 -5.58
C CYS A 94 -4.19 -8.73 -7.10
N TYR A 95 -3.22 -7.96 -7.57
CA TYR A 95 -3.00 -7.80 -9.01
C TYR A 95 -2.65 -9.15 -9.68
N PRO A 96 -3.07 -9.40 -10.93
CA PRO A 96 -2.93 -10.72 -11.57
C PRO A 96 -1.50 -11.27 -11.62
N GLU A 97 -0.50 -10.39 -11.71
CA GLU A 97 0.91 -10.76 -11.76
C GLU A 97 1.52 -11.14 -10.40
N VAL A 98 0.86 -10.80 -9.28
CA VAL A 98 1.41 -10.95 -7.93
C VAL A 98 1.72 -12.41 -7.57
N PRO A 99 0.81 -13.39 -7.74
CA PRO A 99 1.09 -14.76 -7.32
C PRO A 99 2.32 -15.37 -8.01
N GLN A 100 2.44 -15.16 -9.33
CA GLN A 100 3.58 -15.67 -10.09
C GLN A 100 4.88 -14.95 -9.70
N LEU A 101 4.84 -13.63 -9.52
CA LEU A 101 5.99 -12.87 -9.06
C LEU A 101 6.53 -13.39 -7.73
N LEU A 102 5.65 -13.54 -6.72
CA LEU A 102 6.07 -13.96 -5.39
C LEU A 102 6.70 -15.35 -5.45
N LYS A 103 6.13 -16.25 -6.26
CA LYS A 103 6.71 -17.57 -6.52
C LYS A 103 8.12 -17.46 -7.12
N ASP A 104 8.29 -16.68 -8.18
CA ASP A 104 9.58 -16.52 -8.88
C ASP A 104 10.67 -15.97 -7.96
N LEU A 105 10.34 -14.98 -7.12
CA LEU A 105 11.30 -14.39 -6.18
C LEU A 105 11.70 -15.37 -5.06
N ARG A 106 10.77 -16.21 -4.60
CA ARG A 106 11.07 -17.27 -3.62
C ARG A 106 11.92 -18.38 -4.20
N GLU A 107 11.66 -18.81 -5.43
CA GLU A 107 12.48 -19.82 -6.11
C GLU A 107 13.94 -19.36 -6.30
N ARG A 108 14.17 -18.04 -6.32
CA ARG A 108 15.50 -17.42 -6.31
C ARG A 108 16.14 -17.31 -4.91
N GLY A 109 15.46 -17.77 -3.86
CA GLY A 109 15.95 -17.72 -2.48
C GLY A 109 15.77 -16.36 -1.80
N SER A 110 14.95 -15.47 -2.35
CA SER A 110 14.70 -14.15 -1.76
C SER A 110 13.72 -14.26 -0.58
N LYS A 111 13.91 -13.40 0.43
CA LYS A 111 12.94 -13.14 1.48
C LYS A 111 11.90 -12.13 1.01
N LEU A 112 10.63 -12.36 1.33
CA LEU A 112 9.53 -11.50 0.93
C LEU A 112 8.82 -10.95 2.16
N ALA A 113 8.57 -9.64 2.18
CA ALA A 113 7.82 -9.02 3.25
C ALA A 113 6.82 -7.97 2.76
N ILE A 114 5.83 -7.65 3.59
CA ILE A 114 4.93 -6.52 3.39
C ILE A 114 5.25 -5.44 4.42
N LEU A 115 5.21 -4.17 4.02
CA LEU A 115 5.19 -3.03 4.93
C LEU A 115 3.96 -2.17 4.62
N SER A 116 3.02 -2.07 5.55
CA SER A 116 1.71 -1.47 5.32
C SER A 116 1.29 -0.54 6.45
N ASN A 117 0.61 0.56 6.09
CA ASN A 117 -0.07 1.42 7.06
C ASN A 117 -1.25 0.70 7.76
N ALA A 118 -1.78 -0.38 7.20
CA ALA A 118 -2.97 -1.02 7.73
C ALA A 118 -2.68 -1.94 8.93
N PRO A 119 -3.64 -2.06 9.86
CA PRO A 119 -3.51 -2.97 10.98
C PRO A 119 -3.50 -4.44 10.53
N MET A 120 -2.85 -5.29 11.32
CA MET A 120 -2.67 -6.71 10.99
C MET A 120 -3.98 -7.43 10.63
N LYS A 121 -5.05 -7.16 11.38
CA LYS A 121 -6.37 -7.75 11.11
C LYS A 121 -6.85 -7.50 9.68
N MET A 122 -6.61 -6.30 9.15
CA MET A 122 -6.99 -5.89 7.80
C MET A 122 -6.11 -6.57 6.74
N MET A 123 -4.84 -6.79 7.07
CA MET A 123 -3.91 -7.51 6.21
C MET A 123 -4.18 -9.00 6.14
N ASP A 124 -4.52 -9.64 7.26
CA ASP A 124 -4.86 -11.06 7.31
C ASP A 124 -6.05 -11.38 6.39
N GLY A 125 -7.07 -10.51 6.38
CA GLY A 125 -8.23 -10.65 5.50
C GLY A 125 -7.85 -10.57 4.02
N ALA A 126 -7.11 -9.53 3.62
CA ALA A 126 -6.70 -9.32 2.23
C ALA A 126 -5.75 -10.43 1.73
N LEU A 127 -4.78 -10.85 2.55
CA LEU A 127 -3.84 -11.93 2.21
C LEU A 127 -4.54 -13.27 2.01
N LYS A 128 -5.49 -13.58 2.90
CA LYS A 128 -6.28 -14.82 2.83
C LYS A 128 -7.18 -14.82 1.60
N ASN A 129 -7.88 -13.71 1.33
CA ASN A 129 -8.74 -13.58 0.16
C ASN A 129 -7.94 -13.73 -1.15
N ALA A 130 -6.76 -13.11 -1.21
CA ALA A 130 -5.87 -13.21 -2.37
C ALA A 130 -5.10 -14.54 -2.49
N GLY A 131 -5.17 -15.42 -1.48
CA GLY A 131 -4.49 -16.72 -1.49
C GLY A 131 -2.96 -16.63 -1.42
N ILE A 132 -2.41 -15.55 -0.86
CA ILE A 132 -0.96 -15.28 -0.81
C ILE A 132 -0.40 -15.20 0.62
N THR A 133 -1.17 -15.58 1.65
CA THR A 133 -0.74 -15.57 3.06
C THR A 133 0.62 -16.25 3.26
N ASP A 134 0.81 -17.46 2.71
CA ASP A 134 2.04 -18.25 2.90
C ASP A 134 3.20 -17.82 2.00
N SER A 135 3.03 -16.72 1.23
CA SER A 135 4.05 -16.22 0.30
C SER A 135 5.07 -15.31 0.96
N PHE A 136 4.78 -14.76 2.13
CA PHE A 136 5.61 -13.79 2.82
C PHE A 136 6.30 -14.41 4.04
N ASP A 137 7.57 -14.06 4.24
CA ASP A 137 8.31 -14.36 5.45
C ASP A 137 7.89 -13.46 6.62
N GLU A 138 7.43 -12.23 6.34
CA GLU A 138 7.00 -11.26 7.35
C GLU A 138 5.98 -10.24 6.82
N VAL A 139 5.09 -9.76 7.68
CA VAL A 139 4.08 -8.73 7.38
C VAL A 139 4.12 -7.66 8.47
N PHE A 140 4.62 -6.47 8.13
CA PHE A 140 4.74 -5.34 9.03
C PHE A 140 3.52 -4.40 8.91
N SER A 141 2.80 -4.23 10.02
CA SER A 141 1.92 -3.09 10.27
C SER A 141 2.71 -1.94 10.89
N VAL A 142 2.26 -0.71 10.67
CA VAL A 142 2.78 0.47 11.37
C VAL A 142 2.28 0.62 12.82
N ASP A 143 1.27 -0.15 13.23
CA ASP A 143 0.69 -0.06 14.59
C ASP A 143 1.74 -0.06 15.72
N PRO A 144 2.80 -0.89 15.68
CA PRO A 144 3.78 -0.94 16.77
C PRO A 144 4.57 0.36 16.97
N VAL A 145 4.72 1.18 15.91
CA VAL A 145 5.46 2.46 15.96
C VAL A 145 4.52 3.67 16.06
N GLN A 146 3.20 3.47 15.97
CA GLN A 146 2.19 4.50 16.15
C GLN A 146 2.42 5.77 15.29
N THR A 147 2.93 5.59 14.08
CA THR A 147 3.14 6.65 13.09
C THR A 147 3.02 6.05 11.70
N TYR A 148 2.73 6.85 10.67
CA TYR A 148 2.51 6.35 9.32
C TYR A 148 3.70 6.59 8.40
N LYS A 149 3.75 5.81 7.30
CA LYS A 149 4.59 6.19 6.15
C LYS A 149 4.27 7.64 5.75
N PRO A 150 5.27 8.47 5.37
CA PRO A 150 6.67 8.11 5.13
C PRO A 150 7.61 8.38 6.33
N HIS A 151 7.14 8.29 7.58
CA HIS A 151 8.01 8.45 8.74
C HIS A 151 9.14 7.39 8.76
N PRO A 152 10.41 7.76 9.03
CA PRO A 152 11.55 6.83 8.99
C PRO A 152 11.36 5.59 9.89
N ASP A 153 10.83 5.76 11.10
CA ASP A 153 10.55 4.68 12.06
C ASP A 153 9.70 3.53 11.47
N VAL A 154 8.89 3.80 10.44
CA VAL A 154 8.13 2.76 9.74
C VAL A 154 9.04 1.88 8.89
N TYR A 155 9.99 2.48 8.18
CA TYR A 155 10.96 1.73 7.38
C TYR A 155 12.02 1.04 8.26
N ASP A 156 12.30 1.59 9.45
CA ASP A 156 13.15 0.98 10.49
C ASP A 156 12.64 -0.40 10.96
N LEU A 157 11.32 -0.63 10.96
CA LEU A 157 10.73 -1.93 11.29
C LEU A 157 11.38 -3.06 10.47
N VAL A 158 11.57 -2.80 9.19
CA VAL A 158 12.08 -3.78 8.23
C VAL A 158 13.58 -4.03 8.43
N THR A 159 14.39 -2.97 8.44
CA THR A 159 15.85 -3.09 8.60
C THR A 159 16.21 -3.69 9.95
N THR A 160 15.48 -3.34 11.01
CA THR A 160 15.67 -3.88 12.36
C THR A 160 15.35 -5.37 12.41
N HIS A 161 14.22 -5.78 11.83
CA HIS A 161 13.82 -7.18 11.82
C HIS A 161 14.81 -8.06 11.04
N PHE A 162 15.15 -7.67 9.81
CA PHE A 162 16.07 -8.43 8.97
C PHE A 162 17.56 -8.24 9.33
N ARG A 163 17.87 -7.26 10.18
CA ARG A 163 19.25 -6.86 10.54
C ARG A 163 20.10 -6.55 9.30
N MET A 164 19.52 -5.79 8.39
CA MET A 164 20.12 -5.43 7.12
C MET A 164 20.18 -3.92 6.96
N TYR A 165 21.22 -3.45 6.27
CA TYR A 165 21.29 -2.07 5.82
C TYR A 165 20.18 -1.78 4.79
N PRO A 166 19.62 -0.55 4.78
CA PRO A 166 18.48 -0.23 3.92
C PRO A 166 18.79 -0.45 2.43
N GLU A 167 20.02 -0.23 1.98
CA GLU A 167 20.44 -0.40 0.58
C GLU A 167 20.36 -1.85 0.11
N ALA A 168 20.35 -2.82 1.03
CA ALA A 168 20.20 -4.23 0.72
C ALA A 168 18.74 -4.68 0.58
N ILE A 169 17.79 -3.78 0.85
CA ILE A 169 16.35 -4.01 0.76
C ILE A 169 15.83 -3.38 -0.52
N SER A 170 15.19 -4.20 -1.35
CA SER A 170 14.41 -3.72 -2.48
C SER A 170 13.00 -3.38 -1.99
N PHE A 171 12.55 -2.13 -2.12
CA PHE A 171 11.22 -1.68 -1.72
C PHE A 171 10.34 -1.35 -2.92
N GLN A 172 9.14 -1.92 -3.00
CA GLN A 172 8.21 -1.76 -4.11
C GLN A 172 6.95 -1.05 -3.67
N SER A 173 6.56 0.00 -4.38
CA SER A 173 5.30 0.70 -4.14
C SER A 173 4.79 1.36 -5.41
N SER A 174 3.47 1.38 -5.60
CA SER A 174 2.80 2.21 -6.61
C SER A 174 2.63 3.66 -6.15
N ASN A 175 2.72 3.89 -4.84
CA ASN A 175 2.54 5.20 -4.23
C ASN A 175 3.86 5.98 -4.32
N ARG A 176 3.90 7.05 -5.14
CA ARG A 176 5.14 7.80 -5.39
C ARG A 176 5.71 8.49 -4.14
N TRP A 177 4.85 8.91 -3.22
CA TRP A 177 5.22 9.48 -1.92
C TRP A 177 5.86 8.44 -0.98
N ASP A 178 5.43 7.17 -1.05
CA ASP A 178 6.02 6.08 -0.27
C ASP A 178 7.40 5.70 -0.82
N ILE A 179 7.52 5.69 -2.16
CA ILE A 179 8.82 5.58 -2.84
C ILE A 179 9.76 6.71 -2.43
N ALA A 180 9.29 7.96 -2.35
CA ALA A 180 10.11 9.08 -1.90
C ALA A 180 10.60 8.87 -0.45
N GLY A 181 9.71 8.44 0.46
CA GLY A 181 10.05 8.10 1.84
C GLY A 181 11.10 7.01 1.97
N ALA A 182 10.87 5.86 1.32
CA ALA A 182 11.80 4.73 1.33
C ALA A 182 13.15 5.08 0.67
N THR A 183 13.15 5.90 -0.38
CA THR A 183 14.38 6.39 -1.03
C THR A 183 15.17 7.30 -0.07
N LYS A 184 14.48 8.23 0.59
CA LYS A 184 15.08 9.12 1.58
C LYS A 184 15.67 8.35 2.76
N TYR A 185 15.02 7.27 3.17
CA TYR A 185 15.48 6.37 4.22
C TYR A 185 16.70 5.52 3.81
N GLY A 186 16.89 5.29 2.50
CA GLY A 186 18.09 4.62 1.94
C GLY A 186 17.81 3.28 1.26
N MET A 187 16.54 2.87 1.12
CA MET A 187 16.20 1.62 0.43
C MET A 187 16.39 1.72 -1.08
N ARG A 188 16.66 0.60 -1.74
CA ARG A 188 16.57 0.53 -3.20
C ARG A 188 15.11 0.47 -3.61
N THR A 189 14.58 1.56 -4.14
CA THR A 189 13.16 1.66 -4.46
C THR A 189 12.83 1.36 -5.92
N VAL A 190 11.70 0.68 -6.14
CA VAL A 190 11.14 0.40 -7.47
C VAL A 190 9.71 0.93 -7.50
N TRP A 191 9.48 1.99 -8.28
CA TRP A 191 8.16 2.58 -8.43
C TRP A 191 7.33 1.80 -9.46
N ILE A 192 6.15 1.34 -9.05
CA ILE A 192 5.23 0.63 -9.94
C ILE A 192 4.17 1.60 -10.49
N ASN A 193 4.49 2.25 -11.59
CA ASN A 193 3.67 3.28 -12.22
C ASN A 193 2.64 2.70 -13.22
N ARG A 194 1.61 2.02 -12.68
CA ARG A 194 0.53 1.41 -13.48
C ARG A 194 -0.28 2.43 -14.30
N SER A 195 -0.44 3.64 -13.78
CA SER A 195 -1.30 4.68 -14.37
C SER A 195 -0.53 5.70 -15.20
N GLN A 196 0.77 5.49 -15.44
CA GLN A 196 1.64 6.44 -16.17
C GLN A 196 1.56 7.87 -15.60
N MET A 197 1.47 7.97 -14.28
CA MET A 197 1.45 9.26 -13.59
C MET A 197 2.76 10.00 -13.83
N PRO A 198 2.72 11.35 -13.86
CA PRO A 198 3.93 12.16 -13.83
C PRO A 198 4.81 11.81 -12.62
N ASP A 199 6.13 11.93 -12.79
CA ASP A 199 7.05 11.74 -11.68
C ASP A 199 6.98 12.93 -10.71
N GLU A 200 6.82 12.63 -9.43
CA GLU A 200 6.81 13.58 -8.31
C GLU A 200 8.07 13.34 -7.45
N TYR A 201 8.53 14.29 -6.64
CA TYR A 201 9.74 14.13 -5.80
C TYR A 201 10.98 13.73 -6.62
N THR A 202 11.26 14.46 -7.69
CA THR A 202 12.35 14.14 -8.63
C THR A 202 13.75 14.21 -8.01
N ASP A 203 13.88 14.92 -6.88
CA ASP A 203 15.07 14.92 -6.02
C ASP A 203 15.24 13.63 -5.20
N LEU A 204 14.18 12.82 -5.09
CA LEU A 204 14.11 11.51 -4.44
C LEU A 204 13.70 10.44 -5.46
N ALA A 205 14.45 10.36 -6.55
CA ALA A 205 14.18 9.46 -7.68
C ALA A 205 14.30 7.98 -7.28
N PRO A 206 13.40 7.10 -7.78
CA PRO A 206 13.53 5.67 -7.57
C PRO A 206 14.71 5.08 -8.33
N SER A 207 15.16 3.89 -7.90
CA SER A 207 16.18 3.14 -8.65
C SER A 207 15.66 2.57 -9.96
N ALA A 208 14.36 2.34 -10.08
CA ALA A 208 13.70 1.90 -11.31
C ALA A 208 12.22 2.27 -11.30
N VAL A 209 11.64 2.40 -12.50
CA VAL A 209 10.20 2.57 -12.71
C VAL A 209 9.72 1.43 -13.60
N LEU A 210 8.69 0.71 -13.14
CA LEU A 210 8.04 -0.38 -13.88
C LEU A 210 6.56 -0.08 -14.06
N LYS A 211 5.96 -0.60 -15.13
CA LYS A 211 4.51 -0.46 -15.39
C LYS A 211 3.65 -1.39 -14.52
N ASP A 212 4.22 -2.48 -14.04
CA ASP A 212 3.61 -3.52 -13.21
C ASP A 212 4.72 -4.26 -12.46
N LEU A 213 4.36 -5.24 -11.63
CA LEU A 213 5.36 -5.97 -10.86
C LEU A 213 6.11 -7.07 -11.66
N SER A 214 5.67 -7.42 -12.86
CA SER A 214 6.24 -8.53 -13.64
C SER A 214 7.69 -8.30 -14.07
N GLY A 215 8.11 -7.04 -14.19
CA GLY A 215 9.48 -6.67 -14.53
C GLY A 215 10.48 -6.78 -13.38
N LEU A 216 10.01 -6.97 -12.14
CA LEU A 216 10.84 -6.93 -10.94
C LEU A 216 11.96 -8.00 -10.94
N PRO A 217 11.73 -9.26 -11.35
CA PRO A 217 12.79 -10.28 -11.40
C PRO A 217 13.93 -9.97 -12.39
N ALA A 218 13.73 -9.06 -13.34
CA ALA A 218 14.75 -8.63 -14.29
C ALA A 218 15.68 -7.53 -13.75
N LEU A 219 15.37 -6.94 -12.59
CA LEU A 219 16.15 -5.85 -11.98
C LEU A 219 17.26 -6.33 -11.02
N GLY A 220 17.39 -7.65 -10.78
CA GLY A 220 18.33 -8.27 -9.84
C GLY A 220 19.64 -8.73 -10.47
#